data_AF-A0A7V8XJT1-F1
#
_entry.id   AF-A0A7V8XJT1-F1
#
_cell.length_a   1.000
_cell.length_b   1.000
_cell.length_c   1.000
_cell.angle_alpha   90.00
_cell.angle_beta   90.00
_cell.angle_gamma   90.00
#
_symmetry.space_group_name_H-M   'P 1'
#
loop_
_entity.id
_entity.type
_entity.pdbx_description
1 polymer ?
#
loop_
_entity_poly.entity_id
_entity_poly.type
_entity_poly.pdbx_seq_one_letter_code
_entity_poly.pdbx_strand_id
1 'polypeptide(L)'
;MGASPEAPGQTEHPAPPPKRRFRIPSVGQAGALVGLIAGIVGLLFIAFPGWRPQPPPDTGTVAVSDIRVRQPVSFGRYLRRLKLPAGTLSREQLDRRGVLIEFQAQIDGFKGKQLPLRWELNDAATNDSVDEDQAVTIVPSTNKEGRTWFVWAPAPETTGKYYVTVTIYQPPKGDVDVPLEAFDSPEFTGVAATS
;
A
#
# COMPACT_ATOMS: atom_id res chain seq x y z
N MET A 1 72.80 22.37 75.95
CA MET A 1 72.76 21.97 77.37
C MET A 1 71.30 21.67 77.70
N GLY A 2 70.94 20.38 77.79
CA GLY A 2 69.62 19.82 78.19
C GLY A 2 68.45 20.04 77.21
N ALA A 3 67.52 19.14 76.95
CA ALA A 3 67.28 17.73 77.27
C ALA A 3 66.16 17.23 76.32
N SER A 4 66.23 15.97 75.84
CA SER A 4 65.10 15.18 75.26
C SER A 4 63.99 14.94 76.31
N PRO A 5 62.80 14.35 76.04
CA PRO A 5 62.36 13.49 74.90
C PRO A 5 60.88 13.64 74.44
N GLU A 6 60.44 12.97 73.36
CA GLU A 6 59.18 12.19 73.29
C GLU A 6 59.02 11.40 71.97
N ALA A 7 58.12 10.42 72.00
CA ALA A 7 58.15 9.12 71.35
C ALA A 7 57.80 9.03 69.83
N PRO A 8 58.13 7.91 69.17
CA PRO A 8 57.76 7.63 67.78
C PRO A 8 56.28 7.21 67.67
N GLY A 9 55.52 7.93 66.84
CA GLY A 9 54.18 7.52 66.39
C GLY A 9 54.27 6.26 65.54
N GLN A 10 53.64 5.19 66.03
CA GLN A 10 53.47 3.91 65.35
C GLN A 10 52.57 4.09 64.12
N THR A 11 53.06 3.66 62.96
CA THR A 11 52.26 3.52 61.74
C THR A 11 51.60 2.14 61.77
N GLU A 12 50.39 2.05 62.32
CA GLU A 12 49.52 0.89 62.10
C GLU A 12 49.01 0.94 60.65
N HIS A 13 49.61 0.14 59.77
CA HIS A 13 48.99 -0.21 58.50
C HIS A 13 47.84 -1.21 58.76
N PRO A 14 46.57 -0.87 58.47
CA PRO A 14 45.48 -1.82 58.58
C PRO A 14 45.64 -2.93 57.53
N ALA A 15 45.56 -4.18 57.99
CA ALA A 15 45.57 -5.37 57.14
C ALA A 15 44.41 -5.35 56.12
N PRO A 16 44.61 -5.82 54.88
CA PRO A 16 43.54 -5.85 53.88
C PRO A 16 42.46 -6.88 54.26
N PRO A 17 41.17 -6.59 54.00
CA PRO A 17 40.07 -7.48 54.33
C PRO A 17 40.07 -8.77 53.50
N PRO A 18 39.55 -9.89 54.04
CA PRO A 18 39.53 -11.17 53.34
C PRO A 18 38.64 -11.13 52.08
N LYS A 19 39.23 -11.50 50.94
CA LYS A 19 38.54 -11.59 49.64
C LYS A 19 37.47 -12.69 49.66
N ARG A 20 36.20 -12.28 49.75
CA ARG A 20 35.02 -13.15 49.60
C ARG A 20 34.94 -13.63 48.14
N ARG A 21 35.24 -14.90 47.91
CA ARG A 21 35.13 -15.53 46.58
C ARG A 21 33.65 -15.67 46.20
N PHE A 22 33.18 -14.84 45.26
CA PHE A 22 31.88 -15.04 44.62
C PHE A 22 31.98 -16.24 43.66
N ARG A 23 31.21 -17.30 43.94
CA ARG A 23 31.01 -18.41 43.01
C ARG A 23 30.05 -17.94 41.92
N ILE A 24 30.55 -17.80 40.70
CA ILE A 24 29.75 -17.55 39.50
C ILE A 24 29.08 -18.88 39.12
N PRO A 25 27.75 -18.94 38.96
CA PRO A 25 27.08 -20.16 38.52
C PRO A 25 27.44 -20.48 37.06
N SER A 26 27.54 -21.78 36.79
CA SER A 26 28.01 -22.40 35.56
C SER A 26 27.16 -22.08 34.32
N VAL A 27 27.84 -21.77 33.22
CA VAL A 27 27.35 -21.46 31.85
C VAL A 27 26.31 -22.46 31.30
N GLY A 28 26.20 -23.68 31.86
CA GLY A 28 25.20 -24.68 31.46
C GLY A 28 23.74 -24.34 31.83
N GLN A 29 23.50 -23.52 32.86
CA GLN A 29 22.13 -23.18 33.30
C GLN A 29 21.43 -22.15 32.39
N ALA A 30 22.20 -21.30 31.70
CA ALA A 30 21.63 -20.29 30.81
C ALA A 30 21.04 -20.91 29.53
N GLY A 31 21.68 -21.93 28.97
CA GLY A 31 21.21 -22.59 27.74
C GLY A 31 19.90 -23.37 27.96
N ALA A 32 19.76 -24.04 29.10
CA ALA A 32 18.55 -24.79 29.43
C ALA A 32 17.32 -23.86 29.60
N LEU A 33 17.53 -22.66 30.18
CA LEU A 33 16.45 -21.69 30.38
C LEU A 33 15.97 -21.10 29.05
N VAL A 34 16.88 -20.75 28.14
CA VAL A 34 16.54 -20.23 26.80
C VAL A 34 15.83 -21.31 25.96
N GLY A 35 16.32 -22.56 26.00
CA GLY A 35 15.67 -23.67 25.32
C GLY A 35 14.25 -23.96 25.84
N LEU A 36 14.04 -23.86 27.15
CA LEU A 36 12.72 -24.01 27.77
C LEU A 36 11.75 -22.90 27.34
N ILE A 37 12.20 -21.64 27.32
CA ILE A 37 11.37 -20.50 26.89
C ILE A 37 10.99 -20.64 25.41
N ALA A 38 11.95 -20.98 24.54
CA ALA A 38 11.67 -21.21 23.12
C ALA A 38 10.70 -22.38 22.90
N GLY A 39 10.83 -23.46 23.67
CA GLY A 39 9.92 -24.60 23.65
C GLY A 39 8.50 -24.25 24.11
N ILE A 40 8.36 -23.48 25.20
CA ILE A 40 7.06 -23.02 25.71
C ILE A 40 6.38 -22.08 24.70
N VAL A 41 7.12 -21.13 24.13
CA VAL A 41 6.60 -20.21 23.10
C VAL A 41 6.15 -20.99 21.86
N GLY A 42 6.95 -21.96 21.40
CA GLY A 42 6.56 -22.85 20.30
C GLY A 42 5.29 -23.66 20.60
N LEU A 43 5.16 -24.18 21.83
CA LEU A 43 3.98 -24.93 22.25
C LEU A 43 2.73 -24.05 22.36
N LEU A 44 2.88 -22.80 22.83
CA LEU A 44 1.80 -21.81 22.89
C LEU A 44 1.29 -21.45 21.49
N PHE A 45 2.18 -21.33 20.48
CA PHE A 45 1.77 -21.09 19.08
C PHE A 45 1.03 -22.26 18.44
N ILE A 46 1.20 -23.49 18.94
CA ILE A 46 0.45 -24.68 18.50
C ILE A 46 -0.90 -24.77 19.22
N ALA A 47 -0.92 -24.52 20.54
CA ALA A 47 -2.12 -24.61 21.36
C ALA A 47 -3.09 -23.43 21.16
N PHE A 48 -2.58 -22.24 20.82
CA PHE A 48 -3.35 -21.02 20.56
C PHE A 48 -3.05 -20.48 19.16
N PRO A 49 -3.58 -21.11 18.08
CA PRO A 49 -3.32 -20.67 16.72
C PRO A 49 -3.78 -19.22 16.44
N GLY A 50 -4.67 -18.67 17.27
CA GLY A 50 -5.11 -17.27 17.23
C GLY A 50 -4.12 -16.23 17.76
N TRP A 51 -2.98 -16.65 18.35
CA TRP A 51 -1.92 -15.74 18.83
C TRP A 51 -0.77 -15.58 17.83
N ARG A 52 -0.84 -16.24 16.68
CA ARG A 52 0.06 -15.91 15.57
C ARG A 52 -0.15 -14.43 15.24
N PRO A 53 0.91 -13.59 15.20
CA PRO A 53 0.77 -12.26 14.65
C PRO A 53 0.18 -12.44 13.26
N GLN A 54 -1.04 -11.94 13.07
CA GLN A 54 -1.62 -11.90 11.73
C GLN A 54 -0.61 -11.13 10.88
N PRO A 55 -0.26 -11.63 9.67
CA PRO A 55 0.54 -10.83 8.76
C PRO A 55 -0.12 -9.45 8.72
N PRO A 56 0.67 -8.35 8.82
CA PRO A 56 0.12 -7.01 8.73
C PRO A 56 -0.86 -7.01 7.54
N PRO A 57 -2.06 -6.42 7.68
CA PRO A 57 -2.92 -6.24 6.52
C PRO A 57 -2.06 -5.67 5.38
N ASP A 58 -2.35 -6.05 4.13
CA ASP A 58 -1.71 -5.44 2.96
C ASP A 58 -2.12 -3.96 2.97
N THR A 59 -1.45 -3.16 3.80
CA THR A 59 -1.75 -1.75 4.05
C THR A 59 -0.96 -0.96 3.03
N GLY A 60 -1.68 -0.19 2.24
CA GLY A 60 -1.11 0.77 1.34
C GLY A 60 -2.08 1.90 1.10
N THR A 61 -1.57 2.94 0.47
CA THR A 61 -2.33 4.15 0.15
C THR A 61 -2.21 4.46 -1.33
N VAL A 62 -3.25 5.07 -1.88
CA VAL A 62 -3.24 5.59 -3.25
C VAL A 62 -3.58 7.07 -3.15
N ALA A 63 -2.78 7.91 -3.81
CA ALA A 63 -3.08 9.33 -3.96
C ALA A 63 -3.13 9.66 -5.45
N VAL A 64 -4.16 10.38 -5.87
CA VAL A 64 -4.38 10.77 -7.26
C VAL A 64 -4.16 12.27 -7.45
N SER A 65 -3.51 12.64 -8.54
CA SER A 65 -3.30 14.04 -8.96
C SER A 65 -3.39 14.20 -10.48
N ASP A 66 -3.33 15.45 -10.94
CA ASP A 66 -3.18 15.81 -12.35
C ASP A 66 -4.22 15.20 -13.29
N ILE A 67 -5.48 15.17 -12.86
CA ILE A 67 -6.59 14.58 -13.61
C ILE A 67 -6.91 15.44 -14.84
N ARG A 68 -6.92 14.82 -16.02
CA ARG A 68 -7.15 15.48 -17.31
C ARG A 68 -8.09 14.65 -18.16
N VAL A 69 -9.02 15.33 -18.84
CA VAL A 69 -9.89 14.71 -19.84
C VAL A 69 -9.39 15.06 -21.24
N ARG A 70 -9.31 14.05 -22.11
CA ARG A 70 -9.03 14.22 -23.53
C ARG A 70 -10.16 13.62 -24.35
N GLN A 71 -10.73 14.40 -25.24
CA GLN A 71 -11.79 13.96 -26.14
C GLN A 71 -11.73 14.67 -27.51
N PRO A 72 -12.17 14.01 -28.61
CA PRO A 72 -12.56 12.61 -28.68
C PRO A 72 -11.33 11.67 -28.78
N VAL A 73 -11.42 10.48 -28.17
CA VAL A 73 -10.40 9.41 -28.29
C VAL A 73 -11.11 8.10 -28.66
N SER A 74 -10.69 7.45 -29.75
CA SER A 74 -11.25 6.14 -30.11
C SER A 74 -10.70 5.01 -29.23
N PHE A 75 -11.48 3.96 -29.02
CA PHE A 75 -11.06 2.80 -28.22
C PHE A 75 -9.77 2.15 -28.75
N GLY A 76 -9.63 2.03 -30.07
CA GLY A 76 -8.40 1.54 -30.70
C GLY A 76 -7.19 2.43 -30.43
N ARG A 77 -7.36 3.75 -30.29
CA ARG A 77 -6.26 4.66 -29.89
C ARG A 77 -5.87 4.46 -28.44
N TYR A 78 -6.84 4.20 -27.56
CA TYR A 78 -6.61 3.85 -26.17
C TYR A 78 -5.80 2.55 -26.03
N LEU A 79 -6.21 1.47 -26.70
CA LEU A 79 -5.48 0.19 -26.68
C LEU A 79 -4.03 0.34 -27.17
N ARG A 80 -3.81 1.09 -28.25
CA ARG A 80 -2.45 1.39 -28.74
C ARG A 80 -1.60 2.14 -27.71
N ARG A 81 -2.20 3.05 -26.93
CA ARG A 81 -1.48 3.79 -25.87
C ARG A 81 -1.05 2.87 -24.74
N LEU A 82 -1.89 1.89 -24.39
CA LEU A 82 -1.55 0.84 -23.42
C LEU A 82 -0.66 -0.27 -23.99
N LYS A 83 -0.33 -0.21 -25.29
CA LYS A 83 0.37 -1.28 -26.03
C LYS A 83 -0.35 -2.63 -25.94
N LEU A 84 -1.67 -2.60 -25.82
CA LEU A 84 -2.51 -3.79 -25.82
C LEU A 84 -2.87 -4.19 -27.25
N PRO A 85 -2.89 -5.49 -27.58
CA PRO A 85 -3.34 -5.94 -28.88
C PRO A 85 -4.85 -5.69 -29.04
N ALA A 86 -5.29 -5.38 -30.26
CA ALA A 86 -6.71 -5.27 -30.57
C ALA A 86 -7.43 -6.64 -30.60
N GLY A 87 -6.69 -7.74 -30.73
CA GLY A 87 -7.24 -9.10 -30.71
C GLY A 87 -8.30 -9.31 -31.79
N THR A 88 -9.48 -9.77 -31.37
CA THR A 88 -10.65 -10.08 -32.22
C THR A 88 -11.66 -8.93 -32.31
N LEU A 89 -11.32 -7.73 -31.83
CA LEU A 89 -12.23 -6.59 -31.86
C LEU A 89 -12.56 -6.16 -33.30
N SER A 90 -13.83 -5.84 -33.54
CA SER A 90 -14.29 -5.34 -34.82
C SER A 90 -13.77 -3.91 -35.08
N ARG A 91 -13.73 -3.50 -36.35
CA ARG A 91 -13.35 -2.13 -36.72
C ARG A 91 -14.27 -1.10 -36.07
N GLU A 92 -15.57 -1.39 -36.01
CA GLU A 92 -16.56 -0.54 -35.34
C GLU A 92 -16.26 -0.37 -33.84
N GLN A 93 -15.91 -1.46 -33.13
CA GLN A 93 -15.51 -1.39 -31.73
C GLN A 93 -14.24 -0.56 -31.54
N LEU A 94 -13.25 -0.70 -32.42
CA LEU A 94 -12.00 0.06 -32.36
C LEU A 94 -12.19 1.55 -32.72
N ASP A 95 -13.16 1.86 -33.56
CA ASP A 95 -13.50 3.23 -33.97
C ASP A 95 -14.51 3.90 -33.03
N ARG A 96 -15.10 3.15 -32.07
CA ARG A 96 -16.00 3.69 -31.02
C ARG A 96 -15.33 4.86 -30.33
N ARG A 97 -16.01 6.01 -30.35
CA ARG A 97 -15.52 7.27 -29.76
C ARG A 97 -15.81 7.29 -28.27
N GLY A 98 -14.85 7.82 -27.53
CA GLY A 98 -14.95 7.96 -26.09
C GLY A 98 -14.11 9.11 -25.57
N VAL A 99 -14.04 9.14 -24.25
CA VAL A 99 -13.23 10.07 -23.48
C VAL A 99 -12.07 9.31 -22.84
N LEU A 100 -10.91 9.95 -22.80
CA LEU A 100 -9.73 9.41 -22.13
C LEU A 100 -9.45 10.25 -20.89
N ILE A 101 -9.49 9.61 -19.73
CA ILE A 101 -9.14 10.18 -18.43
C ILE A 101 -7.69 9.81 -18.17
N GLU A 102 -6.84 10.82 -18.02
CA GLU A 102 -5.42 10.70 -17.74
C GLU A 102 -5.18 11.26 -16.33
N PHE A 103 -4.55 10.50 -15.45
CA PHE A 103 -4.29 10.93 -14.07
C PHE A 103 -2.97 10.34 -13.56
N GLN A 104 -2.35 11.02 -12.61
CA GLN A 104 -1.16 10.53 -11.93
C GLN A 104 -1.58 9.81 -10.66
N ALA A 105 -1.17 8.55 -10.49
CA ALA A 105 -1.38 7.82 -9.23
C ALA A 105 -0.04 7.58 -8.53
N GLN A 106 0.03 7.92 -7.25
CA GLN A 106 1.09 7.57 -6.33
C GLN A 106 0.60 6.44 -5.43
N ILE A 107 1.27 5.29 -5.51
CA ILE A 107 0.87 4.07 -4.81
C ILE A 107 2.01 3.70 -3.85
N ASP A 108 1.68 3.70 -2.57
CA ASP A 108 2.55 3.21 -1.50
C ASP A 108 2.03 1.86 -1.00
N GLY A 109 2.84 0.81 -1.11
CA GLY A 109 2.48 -0.58 -0.83
C GLY A 109 2.11 -1.38 -2.10
N PHE A 110 1.42 -2.50 -1.90
CA PHE A 110 0.80 -3.31 -2.97
C PHE A 110 1.72 -3.81 -4.10
N LYS A 111 3.04 -3.93 -3.87
CA LYS A 111 3.95 -4.48 -4.87
C LYS A 111 3.48 -5.84 -5.37
N GLY A 112 3.32 -5.96 -6.69
CA GLY A 112 2.90 -7.18 -7.37
C GLY A 112 1.44 -7.58 -7.13
N LYS A 113 0.66 -6.73 -6.45
CA LYS A 113 -0.77 -6.95 -6.20
C LYS A 113 -1.60 -6.27 -7.28
N GLN A 114 -2.72 -6.88 -7.59
CA GLN A 114 -3.71 -6.36 -8.52
C GLN A 114 -4.63 -5.41 -7.76
N LEU A 115 -4.63 -4.13 -8.14
CA LEU A 115 -5.55 -3.12 -7.65
C LEU A 115 -6.62 -2.91 -8.73
N PRO A 116 -7.85 -3.41 -8.52
CA PRO A 116 -8.93 -3.20 -9.47
C PRO A 116 -9.24 -1.71 -9.61
N LEU A 117 -9.46 -1.28 -10.84
CA LEU A 117 -9.96 0.04 -11.16
C LEU A 117 -11.34 -0.12 -11.80
N ARG A 118 -12.31 0.63 -11.31
CA ARG A 118 -13.63 0.81 -11.95
C ARG A 118 -13.80 2.25 -12.37
N TRP A 119 -14.59 2.44 -13.42
CA TRP A 119 -15.09 3.76 -13.77
C TRP A 119 -16.59 3.73 -13.94
N GLU A 120 -17.21 4.86 -13.62
CA GLU A 120 -18.63 5.13 -13.79
C GLU A 120 -18.76 6.46 -14.54
N LEU A 121 -19.54 6.46 -15.62
CA LEU A 121 -19.88 7.64 -16.39
C LEU A 121 -21.18 8.22 -15.84
N ASN A 122 -21.13 9.45 -15.35
CA ASN A 122 -22.25 10.08 -14.67
C ASN A 122 -22.75 11.31 -15.44
N ASP A 123 -24.07 11.50 -15.50
CA ASP A 123 -24.68 12.73 -15.98
C ASP A 123 -24.48 13.84 -14.93
N ALA A 124 -23.88 14.97 -15.32
CA ALA A 124 -23.53 16.02 -14.36
C ALA A 124 -24.75 16.80 -13.83
N ALA A 125 -25.91 16.73 -14.50
CA ALA A 125 -27.12 17.40 -14.05
C ALA A 125 -27.87 16.58 -13.00
N THR A 126 -27.91 15.26 -13.14
CA THR A 126 -28.68 14.38 -12.25
C THR A 126 -27.82 13.57 -11.28
N ASN A 127 -26.52 13.42 -11.56
CA ASN A 127 -25.61 12.46 -10.93
C ASN A 127 -26.01 11.00 -11.10
N ASP A 128 -26.81 10.68 -12.12
CA ASP A 128 -27.16 9.30 -12.44
C ASP A 128 -26.02 8.64 -13.24
N SER A 129 -25.74 7.38 -12.91
CA SER A 129 -24.82 6.55 -13.69
C SER A 129 -25.46 6.17 -15.03
N VAL A 130 -24.73 6.45 -16.11
CA VAL A 130 -25.13 6.24 -17.51
C VAL A 130 -24.46 4.99 -18.08
N ASP A 131 -23.22 4.72 -17.67
CA ASP A 131 -22.44 3.56 -18.10
C ASP A 131 -21.37 3.25 -17.05
N GLU A 132 -20.92 2.02 -16.94
CA GLU A 132 -19.87 1.60 -16.00
C GLU A 132 -19.08 0.42 -16.53
N ASP A 133 -17.81 0.31 -16.13
CA ASP A 133 -17.00 -0.88 -16.42
C ASP A 133 -15.90 -1.11 -15.37
N GLN A 134 -15.55 -2.37 -15.18
CA GLN A 134 -14.39 -2.80 -14.44
C GLN A 134 -13.17 -2.81 -15.37
N ALA A 135 -12.73 -1.62 -15.75
CA ALA A 135 -11.98 -1.47 -16.98
C ALA A 135 -10.53 -1.96 -16.94
N VAL A 136 -9.84 -1.91 -15.79
CA VAL A 136 -8.39 -2.15 -15.77
C VAL A 136 -7.93 -2.60 -14.39
N THR A 137 -6.85 -3.38 -14.35
CA THR A 137 -6.12 -3.68 -13.11
C THR A 137 -4.80 -2.93 -13.09
N ILE A 138 -4.54 -2.24 -11.99
CA ILE A 138 -3.25 -1.63 -11.70
C ILE A 138 -2.36 -2.65 -11.00
N VAL A 139 -1.17 -2.92 -11.53
CA VAL A 139 -0.15 -3.74 -10.85
C VAL A 139 1.11 -2.90 -10.60
N PRO A 140 1.34 -2.45 -9.35
CA PRO A 140 2.58 -1.79 -8.95
C PRO A 140 3.75 -2.77 -9.04
N SER A 141 4.83 -2.35 -9.68
CA SER A 141 6.10 -3.07 -9.78
C SER A 141 6.98 -2.91 -8.52
N THR A 142 6.75 -1.83 -7.76
CA THR A 142 7.46 -1.54 -6.50
C THR A 142 6.47 -1.16 -5.39
N ASN A 143 6.95 -1.06 -4.15
CA ASN A 143 6.14 -0.59 -3.01
C ASN A 143 5.98 0.93 -2.98
N LYS A 144 6.61 1.68 -3.88
CA LYS A 144 6.49 3.14 -3.99
C LYS A 144 6.55 3.49 -5.46
N GLU A 145 5.39 3.58 -6.08
CA GLU A 145 5.30 3.79 -7.52
C GLU A 145 4.39 4.96 -7.84
N GLY A 146 4.96 5.93 -8.56
CA GLY A 146 4.22 7.02 -9.17
C GLY A 146 4.22 6.87 -10.69
N ARG A 147 3.05 6.72 -11.31
CA ARG A 147 2.94 6.76 -12.78
C ARG A 147 1.61 7.32 -13.26
N THR A 148 1.62 7.72 -14.53
CA THR A 148 0.40 8.15 -15.23
C THR A 148 -0.40 6.94 -15.66
N TRP A 149 -1.69 6.99 -15.35
CA TRP A 149 -2.69 6.00 -15.70
C TRP A 149 -3.72 6.57 -16.65
N PHE A 150 -4.41 5.65 -17.35
CA PHE A 150 -5.38 5.99 -18.36
C PHE A 150 -6.63 5.13 -18.17
N VAL A 151 -7.78 5.78 -18.25
CA VAL A 151 -9.09 5.13 -18.33
C VAL A 151 -9.78 5.65 -19.57
N TRP A 152 -10.44 4.75 -20.29
CA TRP A 152 -11.29 5.11 -21.42
C TRP A 152 -12.72 4.77 -21.08
N ALA A 153 -13.61 5.73 -21.24
CA ALA A 153 -15.05 5.53 -21.15
C ALA A 153 -15.68 5.88 -22.51
N PRO A 154 -16.71 5.15 -22.95
CA PRO A 154 -17.43 5.49 -24.17
C PRO A 154 -18.09 6.86 -24.02
N ALA A 155 -18.18 7.60 -25.13
CA ALA A 155 -18.81 8.90 -25.09
C ALA A 155 -20.33 8.70 -25.04
N PRO A 156 -21.06 9.43 -24.17
CA PRO A 156 -22.50 9.36 -24.13
C PRO A 156 -23.09 9.89 -25.44
N GLU A 157 -24.16 9.24 -25.91
CA GLU A 157 -24.84 9.55 -27.18
C GLU A 157 -25.74 10.78 -27.10
N THR A 158 -26.00 11.25 -25.89
CA THR A 158 -26.85 12.40 -25.59
C THR A 158 -26.02 13.68 -25.42
N THR A 159 -26.61 14.82 -25.78
CA THR A 159 -25.99 16.12 -25.53
C THR A 159 -26.17 16.47 -24.06
N GLY A 160 -25.06 16.73 -23.37
CA GLY A 160 -25.08 17.03 -21.94
C GLY A 160 -23.69 17.26 -21.38
N LYS A 161 -23.61 17.56 -20.09
CA LYS A 161 -22.37 17.58 -19.32
C LYS A 161 -22.26 16.26 -18.56
N TYR A 162 -21.09 15.67 -18.60
CA TYR A 162 -20.80 14.39 -17.99
C TYR A 162 -19.47 14.46 -17.26
N TYR A 163 -19.30 13.61 -16.26
CA TYR A 163 -18.01 13.37 -15.62
C TYR A 163 -17.83 11.86 -15.43
N VAL A 164 -16.59 11.44 -15.24
CA VAL A 164 -16.29 10.04 -14.93
C VAL A 164 -15.75 9.97 -13.51
N THR A 165 -16.38 9.16 -12.68
CA THR A 165 -15.86 8.77 -11.36
C THR A 165 -14.98 7.55 -11.54
N VAL A 166 -13.75 7.63 -11.06
CA VAL A 166 -12.80 6.50 -11.08
C VAL A 166 -12.54 6.06 -9.65
N THR A 167 -12.75 4.78 -9.39
CA THR A 167 -12.52 4.17 -8.07
C THR A 167 -11.44 3.11 -8.16
N ILE A 168 -10.42 3.22 -7.32
CA ILE A 168 -9.34 2.25 -7.18
C ILE A 168 -9.59 1.46 -5.91
N TYR A 169 -9.60 0.14 -6.00
CA TYR A 169 -9.89 -0.75 -4.87
C TYR A 169 -8.64 -1.47 -4.36
N GLN A 170 -8.73 -1.94 -3.11
CA GLN A 170 -7.77 -2.88 -2.54
C GLN A 170 -7.72 -4.17 -3.37
N PRO A 171 -6.61 -4.93 -3.26
CA PRO A 171 -6.58 -6.28 -3.80
C PRO A 171 -7.75 -7.09 -3.21
N PRO A 172 -8.52 -7.82 -4.04
CA PRO A 172 -9.73 -8.50 -3.59
C PRO A 172 -9.39 -9.51 -2.48
N LYS A 173 -10.11 -9.42 -1.37
CA LYS A 173 -9.97 -10.32 -0.21
C LYS A 173 -11.36 -10.75 0.24
N GLY A 174 -11.86 -11.84 -0.36
CA GLY A 174 -13.26 -12.26 -0.21
C GLY A 174 -14.18 -11.46 -1.12
N ASP A 175 -15.45 -11.30 -0.71
CA ASP A 175 -16.51 -10.74 -1.55
C ASP A 175 -16.73 -9.22 -1.38
N VAL A 176 -15.87 -8.57 -0.59
CA VAL A 176 -16.02 -7.15 -0.27
C VAL A 176 -14.97 -6.34 -1.01
N ASP A 177 -15.42 -5.49 -1.92
CA ASP A 177 -14.60 -4.47 -2.56
C ASP A 177 -14.39 -3.30 -1.59
N VAL A 178 -13.13 -3.02 -1.23
CA VAL A 178 -12.77 -1.92 -0.34
C VAL A 178 -12.11 -0.81 -1.17
N PRO A 179 -12.72 0.37 -1.31
CA PRO A 179 -12.11 1.47 -2.05
C PRO A 179 -10.87 1.99 -1.33
N LEU A 180 -9.81 2.24 -2.10
CA LEU A 180 -8.59 2.93 -1.66
C LEU A 180 -8.67 4.43 -1.92
N GLU A 181 -9.17 4.80 -3.10
CA GLU A 181 -9.29 6.18 -3.56
C GLU A 181 -10.41 6.27 -4.60
N ALA A 182 -11.14 7.39 -4.59
CA ALA A 182 -12.13 7.71 -5.62
C ALA A 182 -12.00 9.19 -6.00
N PHE A 183 -12.13 9.51 -7.28
CA PHE A 183 -12.08 10.88 -7.77
C PHE A 183 -12.95 11.07 -9.01
N ASP A 184 -13.40 12.32 -9.20
CA ASP A 184 -14.15 12.72 -10.38
C ASP A 184 -13.23 13.41 -11.39
N SER A 185 -13.46 13.11 -12.67
CA SER A 185 -12.84 13.88 -13.75
C SER A 185 -13.43 15.29 -13.84
N PRO A 186 -12.70 16.26 -14.42
CA PRO A 186 -13.34 17.45 -14.96
C PRO A 186 -14.52 17.10 -15.87
N GLU A 187 -15.56 17.93 -15.83
CA GLU A 187 -16.72 17.74 -16.71
C GLU A 187 -16.33 17.87 -18.20
N PHE A 188 -17.02 17.10 -19.03
CA PHE A 188 -16.90 17.15 -20.48
C PHE A 188 -18.27 17.10 -21.15
N THR A 189 -18.30 17.42 -22.44
CA THR A 189 -19.54 17.43 -23.21
C THR A 189 -19.70 16.15 -24.00
N GLY A 190 -20.87 15.50 -23.86
CA GLY A 190 -21.27 14.34 -24.63
C GLY A 190 -21.37 14.64 -26.12
N VAL A 191 -21.19 13.61 -26.95
CA VAL A 191 -21.32 13.76 -28.40
C VAL A 191 -22.73 13.34 -28.78
N ALA A 192 -23.55 14.31 -29.18
CA ALA A 192 -24.84 13.99 -29.79
C ALA A 192 -24.58 12.98 -30.93
N ALA A 193 -25.32 11.87 -30.93
CA ALA A 193 -25.38 11.04 -32.12
C ALA A 193 -25.84 11.94 -33.28
N THR A 194 -24.93 12.29 -34.19
CA THR A 194 -25.31 12.88 -35.47
C THR A 194 -26.06 11.78 -36.21
N SER A 195 -27.39 11.83 -36.14
CA SER A 195 -28.31 11.02 -36.95
C SER A 195 -28.03 11.18 -38.44
#